data_AF-A0A7C6TJ79-F1
#
_entry.id   AF-A0A7C6TJ79-F1
#
_cell.length_a   1.000
_cell.length_b   1.000
_cell.length_c   1.000
_cell.angle_alpha   90.00
_cell.angle_beta   90.00
_cell.angle_gamma   90.00
#
_symmetry.space_group_name_H-M   'P 1'
#
loop_
_entity.id
_entity.type
_entity.pdbx_description
1 polymer ?
#
loop_
_entity_poly.entity_id
_entity_poly.type
_entity_poly.pdbx_seq_one_letter_code
_entity_poly.pdbx_strand_id
1 'polypeptide(L)'
;MEAIRLDAQWIDYLLIAIYFIFVLGIGWFAKRGVSSSIEFLLSGRSLPAWVTALAFVSANLGAVEIMGMSATGAQYGMPTMHYFWIGAVPAMLFLGVVMMPFYYGSKVRSVPEFMRKRFGTGAHLVNALSFAIAQILIAGVNLFLLGTIVNRLLGWPLWIALVVAAVIVLSYITLGGLTAAIYNEVLQFFVIVAALLPLTIIGLNRVGGWEGLKERVSSDGMLGAEQLSSWPGEQLSGFSNPVLSV
;
A
#
# COMPACT_ATOMS: atom_id res chain seq x y z
N MET A 1 6.73 23.12 17.77
CA MET A 1 6.17 21.75 17.86
C MET A 1 7.29 20.84 18.33
N GLU A 2 7.37 20.55 19.62
CA GLU A 2 8.30 19.52 20.12
C GLU A 2 7.91 18.19 19.47
N ALA A 3 8.81 17.65 18.66
CA ALA A 3 8.58 16.38 18.01
C ALA A 3 8.55 15.31 19.10
N ILE A 4 7.42 14.62 19.25
CA ILE A 4 7.31 13.40 20.06
C ILE A 4 8.37 12.43 19.49
N ARG A 5 9.46 12.29 20.22
CA ARG A 5 10.51 11.30 19.98
C ARG A 5 10.18 10.11 20.84
N LEU A 6 9.94 8.97 20.21
CA LEU A 6 9.95 7.71 20.91
C LEU A 6 11.43 7.33 21.03
N ASP A 7 11.97 7.30 22.25
CA ASP A 7 13.35 6.85 22.44
C ASP A 7 13.42 5.38 22.05
N ALA A 8 14.06 5.08 20.92
CA ALA A 8 14.24 3.73 20.45
C ALA A 8 15.04 2.90 21.46
N GLN A 9 14.38 1.90 22.02
CA GLN A 9 15.03 0.93 22.89
C GLN A 9 15.76 -0.11 22.04
N TRP A 10 16.71 -0.82 22.63
CA TRP A 10 17.42 -1.91 21.96
C TRP A 10 16.47 -2.99 21.40
N ILE A 11 15.28 -3.13 22.00
CA ILE A 11 14.23 -4.03 21.54
C ILE A 11 13.65 -3.63 20.17
N ASP A 12 13.57 -2.33 19.87
CA ASP A 12 13.05 -1.82 18.59
C ASP A 12 14.02 -2.13 17.45
N TYR A 13 15.32 -1.95 17.70
CA TYR A 13 16.37 -2.34 16.76
C TYR A 13 16.41 -3.86 16.53
N LEU A 14 16.19 -4.65 17.59
CA LEU A 14 16.12 -6.11 17.46
C LEU A 14 14.91 -6.54 16.61
N LEU A 15 13.75 -5.94 16.81
CA LEU A 15 12.54 -6.23 16.00
C LEU A 15 12.76 -5.89 14.53
N ILE A 16 13.37 -4.74 14.24
CA ILE A 16 13.72 -4.34 12.87
C ILE A 16 14.72 -5.32 12.26
N ALA A 17 15.75 -5.74 13.02
CA ALA A 17 16.73 -6.72 12.55
C ALA A 17 16.08 -8.07 12.25
N ILE A 18 15.18 -8.56 13.12
CA ILE A 18 14.43 -9.80 12.91
C ILE A 18 13.55 -9.69 11.65
N TYR A 19 12.87 -8.56 11.44
CA TYR A 19 12.08 -8.32 10.23
C TYR A 19 12.94 -8.41 8.97
N PHE A 20 14.09 -7.72 8.94
CA PHE A 20 14.99 -7.78 7.78
C PHE A 20 15.57 -9.17 7.56
N ILE A 21 15.96 -9.88 8.62
CA ILE A 21 16.46 -11.26 8.51
C ILE A 21 15.37 -12.18 7.97
N PHE A 22 14.12 -12.04 8.43
CA PHE A 22 12.99 -12.85 7.98
C PHE A 22 12.68 -12.60 6.50
N VAL A 23 12.60 -11.32 6.09
CA VAL A 23 12.34 -10.92 4.69
C VAL A 23 13.48 -11.37 3.77
N LEU A 24 14.74 -11.09 4.13
CA LEU A 24 15.90 -11.48 3.32
C LEU A 24 16.06 -13.01 3.27
N GLY A 25 15.83 -13.69 4.39
CA GLY A 25 15.89 -15.14 4.49
C GLY A 25 14.88 -15.80 3.56
N ILE A 26 13.63 -15.32 3.55
CA ILE A 26 12.57 -15.88 2.71
C ILE A 26 12.79 -15.51 1.24
N GLY A 27 13.23 -14.29 0.94
CA GLY A 27 13.64 -13.92 -0.42
C GLY A 27 14.75 -14.82 -0.96
N TRP A 28 15.70 -15.23 -0.12
CA TRP A 28 16.77 -16.16 -0.48
C TRP A 28 16.29 -17.61 -0.65
N PHE A 29 15.39 -18.09 0.23
CA PHE A 29 14.78 -19.41 0.09
C PHE A 29 13.89 -19.51 -1.16
N ALA A 30 13.10 -18.47 -1.46
CA ALA A 30 12.28 -18.40 -2.67
C ALA A 30 13.14 -18.37 -3.94
N LYS A 31 14.29 -17.69 -3.91
CA LYS A 31 15.26 -17.67 -5.01
C LYS A 31 15.82 -19.07 -5.34
N ARG A 32 16.03 -19.93 -4.34
CA ARG A 32 16.54 -21.29 -4.55
C ARG A 32 15.57 -22.19 -5.34
N GLY A 33 14.30 -21.83 -5.43
CA GLY A 33 13.30 -22.57 -6.21
C GLY A 33 13.18 -22.17 -7.69
N VAL A 34 13.86 -21.13 -8.16
CA VAL A 34 13.71 -20.59 -9.53
C VAL A 34 15.02 -20.75 -10.30
N SER A 35 15.16 -21.85 -11.03
CA SER A 35 16.42 -22.24 -11.67
C SER A 35 16.62 -21.78 -13.13
N SER A 36 15.63 -21.15 -13.79
CA SER A 36 15.77 -20.72 -15.19
C SER A 36 15.41 -19.25 -15.46
N SER A 37 16.19 -18.60 -16.33
CA SER A 37 15.97 -17.21 -16.79
C SER A 37 14.67 -17.00 -17.58
N ILE A 38 14.02 -18.08 -18.02
CA ILE A 38 12.71 -18.06 -18.70
C ILE A 38 11.58 -18.11 -17.67
N GLU A 39 11.68 -18.89 -16.60
CA GLU A 39 10.76 -18.82 -15.45
C GLU A 39 10.84 -17.46 -14.75
N PHE A 40 12.04 -16.86 -14.71
CA PHE A 40 12.31 -15.52 -14.20
C PHE A 40 11.55 -14.40 -14.94
N LEU A 41 11.30 -14.53 -16.26
CA LEU A 41 10.58 -13.54 -17.07
C LEU A 41 9.11 -13.88 -17.31
N LEU A 42 8.72 -15.16 -17.27
CA LEU A 42 7.35 -15.59 -17.57
C LEU A 42 6.49 -15.90 -16.34
N SER A 43 7.01 -15.89 -15.10
CA SER A 43 6.28 -16.32 -13.90
C SER A 43 5.49 -17.60 -14.23
N GLY A 44 6.22 -18.63 -14.67
CA GLY A 44 5.73 -19.64 -15.60
C GLY A 44 4.34 -20.18 -15.31
N ARG A 45 3.29 -19.58 -15.88
CA ARG A 45 1.88 -20.05 -15.99
C ARG A 45 1.25 -20.77 -14.77
N SER A 46 1.84 -20.72 -13.58
CA SER A 46 1.54 -21.64 -12.45
C SER A 46 1.43 -20.94 -11.10
N LEU A 47 1.57 -19.61 -11.04
CA LEU A 47 1.28 -18.88 -9.81
C LEU A 47 -0.22 -18.97 -9.53
N PRO A 48 -0.64 -19.50 -8.37
CA PRO A 48 -2.04 -19.59 -8.01
C PRO A 48 -2.69 -18.19 -7.99
N ALA A 49 -3.91 -18.08 -8.49
CA ALA A 49 -4.62 -16.80 -8.58
C ALA A 49 -4.71 -16.06 -7.23
N TRP A 50 -4.83 -16.80 -6.12
CA TRP A 50 -4.87 -16.22 -4.78
C TRP A 50 -3.53 -15.59 -4.36
N VAL A 51 -2.39 -16.18 -4.75
CA VAL A 51 -1.05 -15.63 -4.49
C VAL A 51 -0.90 -14.30 -5.24
N THR A 52 -1.29 -14.27 -6.51
CA THR A 52 -1.23 -13.04 -7.31
C THR A 52 -2.17 -11.96 -6.80
N ALA A 53 -3.35 -12.33 -6.31
CA ALA A 53 -4.30 -11.39 -5.71
C ALA A 53 -3.74 -10.78 -4.41
N LEU A 54 -3.17 -11.60 -3.52
CA LEU A 54 -2.55 -11.11 -2.29
C LEU A 54 -1.34 -10.21 -2.56
N ALA A 55 -0.49 -10.59 -3.53
CA ALA A 55 0.64 -9.76 -3.92
C ALA A 55 0.18 -8.41 -4.50
N PHE A 56 -0.89 -8.41 -5.29
CA PHE A 56 -1.48 -7.18 -5.82
C PHE A 56 -2.02 -6.27 -4.72
N VAL A 57 -2.72 -6.84 -3.72
CA VAL A 57 -3.21 -6.06 -2.56
C VAL A 57 -2.04 -5.52 -1.75
N SER A 58 -1.02 -6.34 -1.46
CA SER A 58 0.20 -5.93 -0.77
C SER A 58 0.89 -4.74 -1.44
N ALA A 59 1.02 -4.78 -2.77
CA ALA A 59 1.70 -3.73 -3.52
C ALA A 59 1.00 -2.36 -3.40
N ASN A 60 -0.30 -2.35 -3.05
CA ASN A 60 -1.03 -1.12 -2.76
C ASN A 60 -0.93 -0.69 -1.29
N LEU A 61 -0.54 -1.57 -0.37
CA LEU A 61 -0.36 -1.29 1.05
C LEU A 61 1.03 -0.69 1.33
N GLY A 62 1.25 0.52 0.83
CA GLY A 62 2.45 1.31 1.05
C GLY A 62 2.43 2.14 2.34
N ALA A 63 3.54 2.82 2.62
CA ALA A 63 3.64 3.77 3.75
C ALA A 63 2.64 4.94 3.59
N VAL A 64 2.42 5.38 2.36
CA VAL A 64 1.40 6.39 2.02
C VAL A 64 0.01 5.89 2.41
N GLU A 65 -0.31 4.65 2.05
CA GLU A 65 -1.64 4.09 2.28
C GLU A 65 -1.91 3.96 3.78
N ILE A 66 -1.00 3.30 4.51
CA ILE A 66 -1.20 3.03 5.94
C ILE A 66 -1.30 4.35 6.73
N MET A 67 -0.38 5.29 6.53
CA MET A 67 -0.42 6.56 7.28
C MET A 67 -1.49 7.51 6.75
N GLY A 68 -1.64 7.64 5.44
CA GLY A 68 -2.62 8.53 4.81
C GLY A 68 -4.05 8.13 5.16
N MET A 69 -4.36 6.84 5.09
CA MET A 69 -5.68 6.33 5.49
C MET A 69 -5.92 6.43 6.98
N SER A 70 -4.89 6.20 7.82
CA SER A 70 -5.02 6.39 9.27
C SER A 70 -5.26 7.86 9.63
N ALA A 71 -4.55 8.78 8.98
CA ALA A 71 -4.72 10.22 9.20
C ALA A 71 -6.09 10.71 8.71
N THR A 72 -6.52 10.27 7.54
CA THR A 72 -7.83 10.62 6.96
C THR A 72 -8.95 10.00 7.78
N GLY A 73 -8.80 8.76 8.25
CA GLY A 73 -9.74 8.12 9.16
C GLY A 73 -9.83 8.82 10.52
N ALA A 74 -8.72 9.37 11.03
CA ALA A 74 -8.75 10.16 12.26
C ALA A 74 -9.42 11.55 12.08
N GLN A 75 -9.27 12.17 10.91
CA GLN A 75 -9.86 13.49 10.62
C GLN A 75 -11.33 13.41 10.23
N TYR A 76 -11.68 12.45 9.36
CA TYR A 76 -12.99 12.37 8.71
C TYR A 76 -13.83 11.17 9.16
N GLY A 77 -13.24 10.11 9.71
CA GLY A 77 -13.96 8.94 10.23
C GLY A 77 -14.32 7.87 9.18
N MET A 78 -15.45 7.18 9.40
CA MET A 78 -16.04 6.18 8.49
C MET A 78 -16.34 6.65 7.06
N PRO A 79 -16.60 7.94 6.77
CA PRO A 79 -16.71 8.43 5.40
C PRO A 79 -15.50 8.08 4.52
N THR A 80 -14.29 7.98 5.10
CA THR A 80 -13.10 7.59 4.33
C THR A 80 -13.22 6.20 3.68
N MET A 81 -14.05 5.30 4.24
CA MET A 81 -14.31 3.99 3.63
C MET A 81 -15.01 4.09 2.26
N HIS A 82 -15.68 5.20 1.94
CA HIS A 82 -16.35 5.42 0.65
C HIS A 82 -15.43 5.25 -0.53
N TYR A 83 -14.19 5.73 -0.39
CA TYR A 83 -13.15 5.58 -1.39
C TYR A 83 -12.99 4.11 -1.82
N PHE A 84 -13.03 3.18 -0.87
CA PHE A 84 -12.92 1.75 -1.16
C PHE A 84 -14.22 1.16 -1.71
N TRP A 85 -15.37 1.47 -1.11
CA TRP A 85 -16.65 0.88 -1.49
C TRP A 85 -17.11 1.30 -2.89
N ILE A 86 -16.92 2.57 -3.25
CA ILE A 86 -17.44 3.14 -4.50
C ILE A 86 -16.34 3.33 -5.54
N GLY A 87 -15.14 3.71 -5.11
CA GLY A 87 -14.01 3.92 -6.00
C GLY A 87 -13.26 2.61 -6.30
N ALA A 88 -12.57 2.08 -5.29
CA ALA A 88 -11.57 1.04 -5.48
C ALA A 88 -12.18 -0.32 -5.88
N VAL A 89 -13.20 -0.81 -5.17
CA VAL A 89 -13.78 -2.13 -5.41
C VAL A 89 -14.42 -2.22 -6.82
N PRO A 90 -15.29 -1.28 -7.24
CA PRO A 90 -15.85 -1.31 -8.59
C PRO A 90 -14.79 -1.15 -9.68
N ALA A 91 -13.79 -0.30 -9.48
CA ALA A 91 -12.68 -0.13 -10.43
C ALA A 91 -11.86 -1.42 -10.60
N MET A 92 -11.57 -2.12 -9.50
CA MET A 92 -10.87 -3.42 -9.53
C MET A 92 -11.70 -4.50 -10.22
N LEU A 93 -13.01 -4.57 -9.95
CA LEU A 93 -13.91 -5.48 -10.64
C LEU A 93 -14.00 -5.19 -12.14
N PHE A 94 -14.10 -3.91 -12.52
CA PHE A 94 -14.08 -3.49 -13.92
C PHE A 94 -12.77 -3.87 -14.61
N LEU A 95 -11.63 -3.62 -13.98
CA LEU A 95 -10.32 -4.01 -14.49
C LEU A 95 -10.24 -5.54 -14.68
N GLY A 96 -10.67 -6.30 -13.67
CA GLY A 96 -10.61 -7.76 -13.66
C GLY A 96 -11.55 -8.42 -14.68
N VAL A 97 -12.77 -7.94 -14.82
CA VAL A 97 -13.78 -8.55 -15.71
C VAL A 97 -13.67 -8.04 -17.13
N VAL A 98 -13.50 -6.72 -17.30
CA VAL A 98 -13.56 -6.08 -18.62
C VAL A 98 -12.18 -6.00 -19.24
N MET A 99 -11.16 -5.51 -18.52
CA MET A 99 -9.85 -5.24 -19.13
C MET A 99 -8.96 -6.46 -19.28
N MET A 100 -9.03 -7.43 -18.35
CA MET A 100 -8.20 -8.64 -18.42
C MET A 100 -8.36 -9.43 -19.73
N PRO A 101 -9.58 -9.69 -20.25
CA PRO A 101 -9.74 -10.33 -21.55
C PRO A 101 -9.02 -9.59 -22.70
N PHE A 102 -9.03 -8.26 -22.71
CA PHE A 102 -8.33 -7.47 -23.74
C PHE A 102 -6.81 -7.58 -23.62
N TYR A 103 -6.27 -7.58 -22.40
CA TYR A 103 -4.83 -7.75 -22.18
C TYR A 103 -4.34 -9.15 -22.54
N TYR A 104 -5.07 -10.20 -22.13
CA TYR A 104 -4.75 -11.57 -22.51
C TYR A 104 -4.86 -11.81 -24.02
N GLY A 105 -5.91 -11.28 -24.66
CA GLY A 105 -6.10 -11.40 -26.12
C GLY A 105 -5.03 -10.69 -26.95
N SER A 106 -4.47 -9.59 -26.45
CA SER A 106 -3.46 -8.81 -27.18
C SER A 106 -2.02 -9.31 -27.02
N LYS A 107 -1.76 -10.25 -26.09
CA LYS A 107 -0.44 -10.84 -25.73
C LYS A 107 0.63 -9.81 -25.37
N VAL A 108 0.20 -8.66 -24.85
CA VAL A 108 1.08 -7.56 -24.43
C VAL A 108 1.56 -7.80 -23.01
N ARG A 109 2.79 -7.37 -22.70
CA ARG A 109 3.40 -7.60 -21.38
C ARG A 109 3.28 -6.38 -20.46
N SER A 110 2.93 -5.22 -21.01
CA SER A 110 2.79 -3.97 -20.25
C SER A 110 1.71 -3.05 -20.82
N VAL A 111 1.18 -2.16 -19.99
CA VAL A 111 0.19 -1.16 -20.40
C VAL A 111 0.73 -0.21 -21.49
N PRO A 112 1.97 0.30 -21.42
CA PRO A 112 2.52 1.11 -22.51
C PRO A 112 2.66 0.35 -23.82
N GLU A 113 2.99 -0.94 -23.78
CA GLU A 113 3.07 -1.79 -24.97
C GLU A 113 1.69 -2.02 -25.61
N PHE A 114 0.64 -2.17 -24.79
CA PHE A 114 -0.74 -2.19 -25.27
C PHE A 114 -1.09 -0.92 -26.05
N MET A 115 -0.76 0.25 -25.50
CA MET A 115 -1.00 1.52 -26.17
C MET A 115 -0.20 1.65 -27.48
N ARG A 116 1.04 1.15 -27.51
CA ARG A 116 1.84 1.10 -28.75
C ARG A 116 1.14 0.31 -29.85
N LYS A 117 0.62 -0.87 -29.52
CA LYS A 117 -0.03 -1.76 -30.48
C LYS A 117 -1.38 -1.22 -30.97
N ARG A 118 -2.08 -0.46 -30.13
CA ARG A 118 -3.41 0.09 -30.45
C ARG A 118 -3.38 1.47 -31.12
N PHE A 119 -2.48 2.35 -30.71
CA PHE A 119 -2.47 3.78 -31.06
C PHE A 119 -1.15 4.26 -31.68
N GLY A 120 -0.15 3.40 -31.83
CA GLY A 120 1.14 3.73 -32.43
C GLY A 120 2.17 4.36 -31.48
N THR A 121 3.27 4.83 -32.05
CA THR A 121 4.48 5.24 -31.31
C THR A 121 4.31 6.54 -30.52
N GLY A 122 3.52 7.49 -31.02
CA GLY A 122 3.29 8.77 -30.34
C GLY A 122 2.56 8.60 -29.00
N ALA A 123 1.45 7.86 -29.01
CA ALA A 123 0.70 7.53 -27.80
C ALA A 123 1.50 6.66 -26.82
N HIS A 124 2.36 5.78 -27.33
CA HIS A 124 3.28 5.00 -26.51
C HIS A 124 4.26 5.88 -25.74
N LEU A 125 4.90 6.84 -26.41
CA LEU A 125 5.91 7.71 -25.79
C LEU A 125 5.30 8.57 -24.68
N VAL A 126 4.15 9.20 -24.96
CA VAL A 126 3.45 10.03 -23.98
C VAL A 126 3.03 9.21 -22.76
N ASN A 127 2.41 8.04 -22.99
CA ASN A 127 1.99 7.19 -21.87
C ASN A 127 3.17 6.65 -21.06
N ALA A 128 4.24 6.18 -21.73
CA ALA A 128 5.41 5.64 -21.05
C ALA A 128 6.11 6.71 -20.21
N LEU A 129 6.28 7.92 -20.74
CA LEU A 129 6.92 9.03 -20.01
C LEU A 129 6.06 9.49 -18.83
N SER A 130 4.75 9.69 -19.04
CA SER A 130 3.83 10.08 -17.97
C SER A 130 3.80 9.02 -16.86
N PHE A 131 3.76 7.73 -17.22
CA PHE A 131 3.78 6.63 -16.25
C PHE A 131 5.10 6.57 -15.48
N ALA A 132 6.24 6.75 -16.16
CA ALA A 132 7.55 6.76 -15.51
C ALA A 132 7.69 7.92 -14.52
N ILE A 133 7.27 9.14 -14.91
CA ILE A 133 7.31 10.31 -14.02
C ILE A 133 6.39 10.09 -12.82
N ALA A 134 5.15 9.63 -13.05
CA ALA A 134 4.22 9.34 -11.97
C ALA A 134 4.80 8.32 -10.97
N GLN A 135 5.43 7.25 -11.47
CA GLN A 135 6.05 6.26 -10.60
C GLN A 135 7.23 6.79 -9.79
N ILE A 136 8.07 7.65 -10.37
CA ILE A 136 9.17 8.29 -9.64
C ILE A 136 8.62 9.17 -8.51
N LEU A 137 7.56 9.93 -8.77
CA LEU A 137 6.91 10.77 -7.75
C LEU A 137 6.28 9.93 -6.64
N ILE A 138 5.52 8.90 -6.99
CA ILE A 138 4.88 8.00 -6.01
C ILE A 138 5.92 7.29 -5.15
N ALA A 139 7.00 6.78 -5.76
CA ALA A 139 8.10 6.15 -5.04
C ALA A 139 8.81 7.15 -4.11
N GLY A 140 9.04 8.37 -4.58
CA GLY A 140 9.63 9.46 -3.78
C GLY A 140 8.81 9.81 -2.55
N VAL A 141 7.49 9.94 -2.69
CA VAL A 141 6.59 10.22 -1.56
C VAL A 141 6.60 9.05 -0.56
N ASN A 142 6.54 7.80 -1.04
CA ASN A 142 6.63 6.64 -0.16
C ASN A 142 7.95 6.58 0.63
N LEU A 143 9.08 6.82 -0.04
CA LEU A 143 10.40 6.87 0.60
C LEU A 143 10.51 8.01 1.62
N PHE A 144 9.98 9.20 1.30
CA PHE A 144 9.97 10.33 2.22
C PHE A 144 9.14 10.05 3.48
N LEU A 145 7.96 9.45 3.31
CA LEU A 145 7.12 9.05 4.43
C LEU A 145 7.80 7.98 5.29
N LEU A 146 8.39 6.96 4.68
CA LEU A 146 9.19 5.96 5.39
C LEU A 146 10.33 6.61 6.18
N GLY A 147 11.09 7.50 5.57
CA GLY A 147 12.18 8.22 6.22
C GLY A 147 11.69 9.09 7.39
N THR A 148 10.51 9.69 7.27
CA THR A 148 9.87 10.46 8.35
C THR A 148 9.50 9.55 9.52
N ILE A 149 8.92 8.37 9.26
CA ILE A 149 8.63 7.37 10.31
C ILE A 149 9.92 6.98 11.02
N VAL A 150 10.96 6.61 10.27
CA VAL A 150 12.25 6.21 10.82
C VAL A 150 12.88 7.33 11.65
N ASN A 151 12.78 8.58 11.21
CA ASN A 151 13.24 9.73 11.98
C ASN A 151 12.48 9.90 13.30
N ARG A 152 11.16 9.69 13.31
CA ARG A 152 10.33 9.82 14.52
C ARG A 152 10.50 8.66 15.50
N LEU A 153 10.74 7.45 14.99
CA LEU A 153 10.88 6.24 15.79
C LEU A 153 12.32 6.01 16.28
N LEU A 154 13.32 6.17 15.40
CA LEU A 154 14.72 5.83 15.70
C LEU A 154 15.61 7.06 15.91
N GLY A 155 15.09 8.26 15.63
CA GLY A 155 15.88 9.50 15.69
C GLY A 155 16.89 9.67 14.54
N TRP A 156 16.91 8.76 13.56
CA TRP A 156 17.87 8.83 12.46
C TRP A 156 17.62 10.06 11.58
N PRO A 157 18.66 10.80 11.16
CA PRO A 157 18.46 11.89 10.22
C PRO A 157 17.93 11.34 8.90
N LEU A 158 17.00 12.09 8.29
CA LEU A 158 16.22 11.65 7.12
C LEU A 158 17.10 11.12 5.99
N TRP A 159 18.24 11.77 5.71
CA TRP A 159 19.14 11.37 4.63
C TRP A 159 19.76 9.98 4.85
N ILE A 160 20.09 9.61 6.10
CA ILE A 160 20.63 8.27 6.42
C ILE A 160 19.53 7.23 6.20
N ALA A 161 18.32 7.50 6.70
CA ALA A 161 17.18 6.61 6.53
C ALA A 161 16.88 6.34 5.05
N LEU A 162 16.93 7.38 4.21
CA LEU A 162 16.72 7.26 2.76
C LEU A 162 17.81 6.43 2.07
N VAL A 163 19.09 6.68 2.39
CA VAL A 163 20.20 5.93 1.79
C VAL A 163 20.13 4.45 2.18
N VAL A 164 19.90 4.15 3.46
CA VAL A 164 19.77 2.77 3.94
C VAL A 164 18.58 2.06 3.29
N ALA A 165 17.41 2.71 3.25
CA ALA A 165 16.24 2.16 2.58
C ALA A 165 16.51 1.89 1.09
N ALA A 166 17.14 2.83 0.38
CA ALA A 166 17.48 2.67 -1.03
C ALA A 166 18.44 1.50 -1.27
N VAL A 167 19.47 1.33 -0.43
CA VAL A 167 20.42 0.22 -0.53
C VAL A 167 19.72 -1.12 -0.30
N ILE A 168 18.85 -1.21 0.72
CA ILE A 168 18.11 -2.44 1.00
C ILE A 168 17.18 -2.76 -0.17
N VAL A 169 16.42 -1.77 -0.65
CA VAL A 169 15.50 -1.93 -1.77
C VAL A 169 16.24 -2.39 -3.03
N LEU A 170 17.32 -1.72 -3.37
CA LEU A 170 18.15 -2.09 -4.52
C LEU A 170 18.71 -3.51 -4.38
N SER A 171 19.16 -3.90 -3.18
CA SER A 171 19.74 -5.22 -2.93
C SER A 171 18.73 -6.33 -3.17
N TYR A 172 17.51 -6.24 -2.65
CA TYR A 172 16.54 -7.34 -2.83
C TYR A 172 15.95 -7.36 -4.25
N ILE A 173 15.78 -6.19 -4.89
CA ILE A 173 15.28 -6.12 -6.28
C ILE A 173 16.30 -6.77 -7.23
N THR A 174 17.57 -6.42 -7.09
CA THR A 174 18.65 -6.96 -7.95
C THR A 174 18.89 -8.45 -7.71
N LEU A 175 18.73 -8.93 -6.47
CA LEU A 175 18.97 -10.33 -6.12
C LEU A 175 17.77 -11.26 -6.38
N GLY A 176 16.53 -10.76 -6.32
CA GLY A 176 15.32 -11.59 -6.28
C GLY A 176 14.64 -11.90 -7.62
N GLY A 177 14.57 -10.95 -8.55
CA GLY A 177 13.75 -11.13 -9.77
C GLY A 177 12.24 -11.02 -9.56
N LEU A 178 11.46 -11.09 -10.65
CA LEU A 178 10.01 -10.83 -10.63
C LEU A 178 9.24 -11.84 -9.76
N THR A 179 9.61 -13.12 -9.80
CA THR A 179 8.93 -14.17 -9.02
C THR A 179 9.23 -14.03 -7.52
N ALA A 180 10.47 -13.74 -7.12
CA ALA A 180 10.78 -13.52 -5.71
C ALA A 180 10.13 -12.23 -5.18
N ALA A 181 10.00 -11.19 -6.02
CA ALA A 181 9.23 -10.01 -5.66
C ALA A 181 7.77 -10.35 -5.33
N ILE A 182 7.10 -11.18 -6.13
CA ILE A 182 5.71 -11.60 -5.83
C ILE A 182 5.62 -12.36 -4.50
N TYR A 183 6.55 -13.28 -4.21
CA TYR A 183 6.55 -13.97 -2.91
C TYR A 183 6.83 -13.03 -1.74
N ASN A 184 7.73 -12.06 -1.91
CA ASN A 184 7.96 -11.02 -0.91
C ASN A 184 6.70 -10.18 -0.65
N GLU A 185 5.95 -9.83 -1.70
CA GLU A 185 4.68 -9.11 -1.56
C GLU A 185 3.64 -9.93 -0.77
N VAL A 186 3.46 -11.22 -1.08
CA VAL A 186 2.53 -12.06 -0.31
C VAL A 186 2.93 -12.14 1.16
N LEU A 187 4.23 -12.26 1.46
CA LEU A 187 4.71 -12.26 2.83
C LEU A 187 4.47 -10.91 3.51
N GLN A 188 4.77 -9.81 2.82
CA GLN A 188 4.58 -8.46 3.33
C GLN A 188 3.12 -8.21 3.71
N PHE A 189 2.16 -8.71 2.93
CA PHE A 189 0.74 -8.69 3.29
C PHE A 189 0.49 -9.30 4.68
N PHE A 190 0.99 -10.53 4.93
CA PHE A 190 0.80 -11.19 6.22
C PHE A 190 1.48 -10.44 7.37
N VAL A 191 2.67 -9.86 7.14
CA VAL A 191 3.36 -9.06 8.16
C VAL A 191 2.55 -7.81 8.50
N ILE A 192 2.03 -7.09 7.49
CA ILE A 192 1.20 -5.89 7.70
C ILE A 192 -0.07 -6.26 8.48
N VAL A 193 -0.77 -7.33 8.09
CA VAL A 193 -1.97 -7.79 8.81
C VAL A 193 -1.64 -8.20 10.25
N ALA A 194 -0.57 -8.94 10.46
CA ALA A 194 -0.13 -9.37 11.79
C ALA A 194 0.28 -8.19 12.69
N ALA A 195 0.77 -7.09 12.12
CA ALA A 195 1.09 -5.87 12.87
C ALA A 195 -0.15 -5.00 13.14
N LEU A 196 -0.99 -4.77 12.14
CA LEU A 196 -2.14 -3.85 12.23
C LEU A 196 -3.32 -4.43 13.00
N LEU A 197 -3.58 -5.74 12.89
CA LEU A 197 -4.74 -6.37 13.51
C LEU A 197 -4.69 -6.31 15.05
N PRO A 198 -3.59 -6.73 15.72
CA PRO A 198 -3.47 -6.57 17.17
C PRO A 198 -3.45 -5.11 17.60
N LEU A 199 -2.78 -4.23 16.84
CA LEU A 199 -2.74 -2.80 17.12
C LEU A 199 -4.16 -2.19 17.17
N THR A 200 -4.98 -2.54 16.18
CA THR A 200 -6.39 -2.09 16.10
C THR A 200 -7.20 -2.64 17.28
N ILE A 201 -7.05 -3.92 17.61
CA ILE A 201 -7.78 -4.56 18.73
C ILE A 201 -7.40 -3.92 20.07
N ILE A 202 -6.11 -3.72 20.33
CA ILE A 202 -5.62 -3.09 21.57
C ILE A 202 -6.11 -1.64 21.64
N GLY A 203 -6.06 -0.92 20.52
CA GLY A 203 -6.59 0.44 20.41
C GLY A 203 -8.08 0.48 20.76
N LEU A 204 -8.88 -0.41 20.16
CA LEU A 204 -10.31 -0.50 20.42
C LEU A 204 -10.61 -0.83 21.90
N ASN A 205 -9.85 -1.74 22.50
CA ASN A 205 -10.01 -2.09 23.91
C ASN A 205 -9.68 -0.91 24.84
N ARG A 206 -8.60 -0.16 24.57
CA ARG A 206 -8.25 1.05 25.34
C ARG A 206 -9.30 2.16 25.27
N VAL A 207 -10.03 2.23 24.16
CA VAL A 207 -11.11 3.19 23.96
C VAL A 207 -12.43 2.70 24.60
N GLY A 208 -12.47 1.52 25.23
CA GLY A 208 -13.68 0.98 25.86
C GLY A 208 -14.56 0.20 24.88
N GLY A 209 -13.96 -0.36 23.83
CA GLY A 209 -14.66 -1.14 22.80
C GLY A 209 -15.32 -0.27 21.73
N TRP A 210 -16.18 -0.92 20.93
CA TRP A 210 -16.93 -0.24 19.88
C TRP A 210 -17.85 0.85 20.40
N GLU A 211 -18.50 0.63 21.55
CA GLU A 211 -19.37 1.63 22.17
C GLU A 211 -18.58 2.86 22.64
N GLY A 212 -17.46 2.66 23.34
CA GLY A 212 -16.61 3.78 23.76
C GLY A 212 -15.94 4.52 22.60
N LEU A 213 -15.72 3.84 21.46
CA LEU A 213 -15.27 4.49 20.23
C LEU A 213 -16.38 5.39 19.66
N LYS A 214 -17.60 4.86 19.53
CA LYS A 214 -18.75 5.65 19.04
C LYS A 214 -19.01 6.87 19.92
N GLU A 215 -18.96 6.70 21.23
CA GLU A 215 -19.18 7.79 22.19
C GLU A 215 -18.13 8.90 22.02
N ARG A 216 -16.83 8.54 22.02
CA ARG A 216 -15.75 9.52 21.86
C ARG A 216 -15.73 10.20 20.50
N VAL A 217 -16.01 9.44 19.43
CA VAL A 217 -16.11 9.99 18.07
C VAL A 217 -17.31 10.93 17.95
N SER A 218 -18.44 10.60 18.59
CA SER A 218 -19.62 11.47 18.57
C SER A 218 -19.46 12.72 19.44
N SER A 219 -18.69 12.65 20.53
CA SER A 219 -18.50 13.77 21.45
C SER A 219 -17.35 14.72 21.08
N ASP A 220 -16.26 14.16 20.56
CA ASP A 220 -14.96 14.85 20.40
C ASP A 220 -14.46 14.84 18.93
N GLY A 221 -15.17 14.14 18.05
CA GLY A 221 -14.85 14.05 16.63
C GLY A 221 -15.17 15.34 15.87
N MET A 222 -14.32 15.71 14.90
CA MET A 222 -14.46 16.96 14.13
C MET A 222 -15.80 17.09 13.39
N LEU A 223 -16.47 15.97 13.05
CA LEU A 223 -17.79 15.94 12.41
C LEU A 223 -18.85 15.26 13.30
N GLY A 224 -18.56 15.03 14.59
CA GLY A 224 -19.45 14.37 15.55
C GLY A 224 -19.96 13.00 15.08
N ALA A 225 -21.26 12.73 15.27
CA ALA A 225 -21.88 11.44 14.95
C ALA A 225 -21.84 11.06 13.45
N GLU A 226 -21.64 12.02 12.54
CA GLU A 226 -21.51 11.73 11.10
C GLU A 226 -20.20 11.02 10.75
N GLN A 227 -19.16 11.12 11.60
CA GLN A 227 -17.94 10.32 11.46
C GLN A 227 -18.16 8.82 11.63
N LEU A 228 -19.31 8.39 12.17
CA LEU A 228 -19.69 6.98 12.33
C LEU A 228 -20.49 6.45 11.16
N SER A 229 -21.13 7.33 10.40
CA SER A 229 -21.81 6.93 9.19
C SER A 229 -20.84 7.00 8.04
N SER A 230 -20.91 6.00 7.16
CA SER A 230 -20.27 6.13 5.87
C SER A 230 -21.08 7.15 5.02
N TRP A 231 -22.41 7.25 5.18
CA TRP A 231 -23.33 8.00 4.31
C TRP A 231 -24.41 8.77 5.11
N PRO A 232 -24.77 10.05 4.85
CA PRO A 232 -24.16 11.08 4.01
C PRO A 232 -23.40 12.17 4.81
N GLY A 233 -22.46 12.86 4.15
CA GLY A 233 -21.68 13.97 4.72
C GLY A 233 -22.14 15.35 4.24
N GLU A 234 -23.42 15.68 4.46
CA GLU A 234 -24.03 16.96 4.00
C GLU A 234 -23.28 18.19 4.52
N GLN A 235 -22.59 18.05 5.66
CA GLN A 235 -21.82 19.13 6.29
C GLN A 235 -20.45 19.40 5.65
N LEU A 236 -19.89 18.44 4.90
CA LEU A 236 -18.61 18.62 4.20
C LEU A 236 -18.78 19.32 2.85
N SER A 237 -19.92 19.11 2.19
CA SER A 237 -20.20 19.62 0.84
C SER A 237 -21.09 20.86 0.82
N GLY A 238 -21.85 21.10 1.90
CA GLY A 238 -22.85 22.18 1.99
C GLY A 238 -24.12 21.91 1.19
N PHE A 239 -24.27 20.72 0.59
CA PHE A 239 -25.46 20.32 -0.15
C PHE A 239 -26.42 19.54 0.76
N SER A 240 -27.69 19.94 0.79
CA SER A 240 -28.77 19.29 1.55
C SER A 240 -29.31 18.00 0.92
N ASN A 241 -28.58 17.40 -0.04
CA ASN A 241 -29.00 16.18 -0.72
C ASN A 241 -27.91 15.10 -0.56
N PRO A 242 -28.21 13.99 0.15
CA PRO A 242 -27.30 12.89 0.43
C PRO A 242 -26.60 12.28 -0.79
N VAL A 243 -27.24 12.35 -1.97
CA VAL A 243 -26.77 11.69 -3.20
C VAL A 243 -25.96 12.64 -4.08
N LEU A 244 -26.25 13.95 -4.02
CA LEU A 244 -25.49 14.99 -4.74
C LEU A 244 -24.28 15.49 -3.94
N SER A 245 -24.22 15.19 -2.64
CA SER A 245 -23.13 15.49 -1.73
C SER A 245 -21.93 14.53 -1.85
N VAL A 246 -21.97 13.56 -2.77
CA VAL A 246 -20.98 12.49 -2.97
C VAL A 246 -20.04 12.82 -4.11
#